data_AF-A0A374VX91-F1
#
_entry.id   AF-A0A374VX91-F1
#
_cell.length_a   1.000
_cell.length_b   1.000
_cell.length_c   1.000
_cell.angle_alpha   90.00
_cell.angle_beta   90.00
_cell.angle_gamma   90.00
#
_symmetry.space_group_name_H-M   'P 1'
#
loop_
_entity.id
_entity.type
_entity.pdbx_description
1 polymer ?
#
loop_
_entity_poly.entity_id
_entity_poly.type
_entity_poly.pdbx_seq_one_letter_code
_entity_poly.pdbx_strand_id
1 'polypeptide(L)'
;MSPISSGRSPMMQTPPSLSEPFFRHWTIPIGEVVPVHEKQKLLSMIRKYDFVLYELQLYLDTHPRCPEALRMWKNYQAMRQKAATAYVRQYGPLQPLQTSGDSPWAWNQSPWPWEKEAN
;
A
#
# COMPACT_ATOMS: atom_id res chain seq x y z
N MET A 1 -52.79 3.28 15.11
CA MET A 1 -52.07 2.22 14.36
C MET A 1 -51.81 2.78 12.97
N SER A 2 -50.55 3.04 12.64
CA SER A 2 -50.10 3.66 11.39
C SER A 2 -49.66 2.60 10.36
N PRO A 3 -49.59 2.93 9.05
CA PRO A 3 -49.70 1.95 7.97
C PRO A 3 -48.38 1.26 7.59
N ILE A 4 -48.50 0.04 7.07
CA ILE A 4 -47.42 -0.83 6.58
C ILE A 4 -46.98 -0.39 5.18
N SER A 5 -45.68 -0.05 5.08
CA SER A 5 -44.93 0.20 3.85
C SER A 5 -44.69 -1.10 3.08
N SER A 6 -44.92 -1.10 1.76
CA SER A 6 -44.29 -2.05 0.81
C SER A 6 -44.42 -1.52 -0.61
N GLY A 7 -43.47 -0.66 -1.00
CA GLY A 7 -43.31 -0.17 -2.36
C GLY A 7 -42.65 -1.23 -3.28
N ARG A 8 -43.51 -1.93 -4.03
CA ARG A 8 -43.39 -2.33 -5.45
C ARG A 8 -41.97 -2.46 -6.07
N SER A 9 -41.53 -3.69 -6.34
CA SER A 9 -40.52 -4.01 -7.38
C SER A 9 -41.05 -3.71 -8.78
N PRO A 10 -40.19 -3.40 -9.77
CA PRO A 10 -39.83 -4.41 -10.77
C PRO A 10 -38.40 -4.29 -11.37
N MET A 11 -38.00 -5.34 -12.08
CA MET A 11 -36.68 -5.61 -12.65
C MET A 11 -36.22 -4.65 -13.77
N MET A 12 -34.89 -4.52 -13.88
CA MET A 12 -34.05 -4.15 -15.04
C MET A 12 -34.44 -2.96 -15.91
N GLN A 13 -33.75 -1.81 -15.76
CA GLN A 13 -33.52 -0.88 -16.89
C GLN A 13 -32.13 -0.19 -16.79
N THR A 14 -31.30 -0.49 -17.81
CA THR A 14 -30.23 0.29 -18.49
C THR A 14 -29.10 0.97 -17.70
N PRO A 15 -27.84 0.91 -18.19
CA PRO A 15 -26.70 1.58 -17.56
C PRO A 15 -26.90 3.11 -17.62
N PRO A 16 -26.71 3.85 -16.51
CA PRO A 16 -26.95 5.29 -16.49
C PRO A 16 -25.90 6.02 -17.34
N SER A 17 -26.39 6.94 -18.17
CA SER A 17 -25.59 7.83 -19.01
C SER A 17 -24.71 8.76 -18.19
N LEU A 18 -23.60 9.19 -18.80
CA LEU A 18 -22.55 10.05 -18.24
C LEU A 18 -23.04 11.46 -17.89
N SER A 19 -23.80 11.64 -16.80
CA SER A 19 -24.17 13.00 -16.37
C SER A 19 -24.52 13.23 -14.89
N GLU A 20 -24.08 12.43 -13.90
CA GLU A 20 -24.26 12.83 -12.49
C GLU A 20 -23.03 12.57 -11.58
N PRO A 21 -22.63 13.53 -10.73
CA PRO A 21 -21.42 13.46 -9.91
C PRO A 21 -21.66 12.67 -8.62
N PHE A 22 -20.99 11.53 -8.54
CA PHE A 22 -21.08 10.41 -7.59
C PHE A 22 -20.94 10.70 -6.08
N PHE A 23 -20.66 11.92 -5.62
CA PHE A 23 -20.18 12.14 -4.24
C PHE A 23 -20.93 13.24 -3.48
N ARG A 24 -22.10 12.94 -2.89
CA ARG A 24 -22.74 13.86 -1.93
C ARG A 24 -23.25 13.28 -0.61
N HIS A 25 -23.08 11.99 -0.29
CA HIS A 25 -23.69 11.44 0.94
C HIS A 25 -22.84 10.44 1.75
N TRP A 26 -21.51 10.46 1.64
CA TRP A 26 -20.68 9.56 2.44
C TRP A 26 -20.07 10.26 3.66
N THR A 27 -20.81 10.28 4.76
CA THR A 27 -20.28 10.59 6.10
C THR A 27 -19.53 9.36 6.63
N ILE A 28 -18.27 9.55 7.04
CA ILE A 28 -17.35 8.47 7.42
C ILE A 28 -17.25 8.38 8.94
N PRO A 29 -17.41 7.18 9.55
CA PRO A 29 -17.20 6.99 10.97
C PRO A 29 -15.72 7.05 11.34
N ILE A 30 -15.45 7.73 12.45
CA ILE A 30 -14.14 8.06 13.02
C ILE A 30 -13.54 6.81 13.70
N GLY A 31 -12.29 6.44 13.39
CA GLY A 31 -11.58 5.45 14.20
C GLY A 31 -10.15 5.09 13.78
N GLU A 32 -9.21 5.43 14.68
CA GLU A 32 -7.89 4.84 14.95
C GLU A 32 -6.62 5.51 14.35
N VAL A 33 -5.91 6.23 15.23
CA VAL A 33 -4.61 6.87 14.97
C VAL A 33 -3.49 5.85 15.14
N VAL A 34 -2.97 5.34 14.03
CA VAL A 34 -1.83 4.39 14.00
C VAL A 34 -0.51 5.15 14.23
N PRO A 35 0.40 4.70 15.14
CA PRO A 35 1.62 5.43 15.47
C PRO A 35 2.60 5.47 14.28
N VAL A 36 2.97 6.69 13.88
CA VAL A 36 3.63 7.02 12.62
C VAL A 36 5.15 6.72 12.60
N HIS A 37 5.81 6.66 13.76
CA HIS A 37 7.28 6.70 13.86
C HIS A 37 8.00 5.45 13.32
N GLU A 38 7.60 4.24 13.75
CA GLU A 38 8.28 3.01 13.32
C GLU A 38 7.97 2.66 11.85
N LYS A 39 6.76 2.96 11.37
CA LYS A 39 6.37 2.83 9.96
C LYS A 39 7.27 3.67 9.06
N GLN A 40 7.46 4.95 9.41
CA GLN A 40 8.31 5.87 8.66
C GLN A 40 9.78 5.45 8.70
N LYS A 41 10.26 4.98 9.85
CA LYS A 41 11.63 4.49 10.01
C LYS A 41 11.92 3.29 9.11
N LEU A 42 11.07 2.25 9.13
CA LEU A 42 11.24 1.08 8.27
C LEU A 42 11.19 1.47 6.79
N LEU A 43 10.25 2.34 6.40
CA LEU A 43 10.16 2.82 5.02
C LEU A 43 11.38 3.65 4.60
N SER A 44 11.92 4.48 5.51
CA SER A 44 13.16 5.23 5.28
C SER A 44 14.35 4.30 5.07
N MET A 45 14.46 3.25 5.88
CA MET A 45 15.53 2.25 5.74
C MET A 45 15.43 1.51 4.41
N ILE A 46 14.23 1.07 4.01
CA ILE A 46 14.01 0.41 2.72
C ILE A 46 14.48 1.33 1.58
N ARG A 47 14.07 2.59 1.56
CA ARG A 47 14.47 3.57 0.54
C ARG A 47 15.97 3.79 0.47
N LYS A 48 16.64 3.89 1.63
CA LYS A 48 18.10 4.03 1.71
C LYS A 48 18.81 2.81 1.13
N TYR A 49 18.34 1.61 1.45
CA TYR A 49 18.95 0.39 0.92
C TYR A 49 18.67 0.21 -0.57
N ASP A 50 17.46 0.55 -1.04
CA ASP A 50 17.12 0.52 -2.46
C ASP A 50 18.04 1.47 -3.26
N PHE A 51 18.34 2.66 -2.74
CA PHE A 51 19.31 3.56 -3.35
C PHE A 51 20.72 2.95 -3.43
N VAL A 52 21.24 2.39 -2.33
CA VAL A 52 22.58 1.77 -2.32
C VAL A 52 22.65 0.57 -3.25
N LEU A 53 21.60 -0.25 -3.32
CA LEU A 53 21.52 -1.37 -4.24
C LEU A 53 21.55 -0.88 -5.69
N TYR A 54 20.82 0.20 -6.02
CA TYR A 54 20.86 0.77 -7.36
C TYR A 54 22.26 1.26 -7.76
N GLU A 55 22.95 1.98 -6.87
CA GLU A 55 24.33 2.44 -7.11
C GLU A 55 25.31 1.27 -7.29
N LEU A 56 25.19 0.22 -6.47
CA LEU A 56 26.01 -0.98 -6.59
C LEU A 56 25.73 -1.73 -7.89
N GLN A 57 24.48 -1.76 -8.36
CA GLN A 57 24.13 -2.35 -9.65
C GLN A 57 24.87 -1.64 -10.77
N LEU A 58 24.76 -0.30 -10.82
CA LEU A 58 25.41 0.53 -11.83
C LEU A 58 26.94 0.35 -11.82
N TYR A 59 27.54 0.25 -10.63
CA TYR A 59 28.95 -0.03 -10.50
C TYR A 59 29.32 -1.44 -11.01
N LEU A 60 28.55 -2.46 -10.65
CA LEU A 60 28.78 -3.85 -11.06
C LEU A 60 28.59 -4.07 -12.56
N ASP A 61 27.74 -3.28 -13.23
CA ASP A 61 27.60 -3.32 -14.70
C ASP A 61 28.94 -3.04 -15.42
N THR A 62 29.81 -2.24 -14.79
CA THR A 62 31.16 -1.94 -15.31
C THR A 62 32.26 -2.79 -14.65
N HIS A 63 32.04 -3.29 -13.43
CA HIS A 63 33.02 -4.06 -12.65
C HIS A 63 32.43 -5.37 -12.09
N PRO A 64 32.03 -6.33 -12.94
CA PRO A 64 31.17 -7.46 -12.55
C PRO A 64 31.84 -8.45 -11.59
N ARG A 65 33.17 -8.43 -11.48
CA ARG A 65 33.95 -9.34 -10.62
C ARG A 65 34.50 -8.67 -9.36
N CYS A 66 34.13 -7.42 -9.07
CA CYS A 66 34.61 -6.72 -7.88
C CYS A 66 34.11 -7.42 -6.60
N PRO A 67 34.97 -8.09 -5.82
CA PRO A 67 34.53 -8.90 -4.67
C PRO A 67 33.88 -8.04 -3.59
N GLU A 68 34.37 -6.81 -3.42
CA GLU A 68 33.87 -5.88 -2.41
C GLU A 68 32.45 -5.40 -2.75
N ALA A 69 32.20 -5.00 -4.00
CA ALA A 69 30.86 -4.60 -4.43
C ALA A 69 29.85 -5.75 -4.34
N LEU A 70 30.27 -6.99 -4.67
CA LEU A 70 29.43 -8.18 -4.52
C LEU A 70 29.12 -8.51 -3.05
N ARG A 71 30.10 -8.32 -2.15
CA ARG A 71 29.91 -8.47 -0.70
C ARG A 71 28.93 -7.43 -0.16
N MET A 72 29.11 -6.17 -0.54
CA MET A 72 28.20 -5.08 -0.17
C MET A 72 26.78 -5.35 -0.69
N TRP A 73 26.64 -5.79 -1.95
CA TRP A 73 25.35 -6.14 -2.54
C TRP A 73 24.60 -7.16 -1.68
N LYS A 74 25.23 -8.30 -1.36
CA LYS A 74 24.61 -9.35 -0.53
C LYS A 74 24.18 -8.80 0.84
N ASN A 75 25.01 -7.97 1.47
CA ASN A 75 24.71 -7.38 2.77
C ASN A 75 23.49 -6.44 2.69
N TYR A 76 23.49 -5.49 1.75
CA TYR A 76 22.40 -4.52 1.61
C TYR A 76 21.10 -5.19 1.14
N GLN A 77 21.18 -6.21 0.29
CA GLN A 77 20.02 -7.00 -0.11
C GLN A 77 19.37 -7.69 1.11
N ALA A 78 20.17 -8.30 1.98
CA ALA A 78 19.68 -8.92 3.21
C ALA A 78 19.06 -7.90 4.19
N MET A 79 19.70 -6.73 4.35
CA MET A 79 19.19 -5.65 5.21
C MET A 79 17.86 -5.09 4.67
N ARG A 80 17.78 -4.88 3.35
CA ARG A 80 16.56 -4.45 2.65
C ARG A 80 15.44 -5.46 2.83
N GLN A 81 15.71 -6.75 2.63
CA GLN A 81 14.72 -7.80 2.80
C GLN A 81 14.21 -7.86 4.25
N LYS A 82 15.11 -7.76 5.24
CA LYS A 82 14.72 -7.74 6.66
C LYS A 82 13.80 -6.56 6.98
N ALA A 83 14.13 -5.36 6.51
CA ALA A 83 13.29 -4.18 6.71
C ALA A 83 11.94 -4.28 6.00
N ALA A 84 11.93 -4.77 4.75
CA ALA A 84 10.71 -4.99 3.97
C ALA A 84 9.80 -6.04 4.62
N THR A 85 10.32 -7.18 5.06
CA THR A 85 9.54 -8.20 5.79
C THR A 85 8.96 -7.64 7.08
N ALA A 86 9.74 -6.87 7.85
CA ALA A 86 9.26 -6.24 9.08
C ALA A 86 8.13 -5.22 8.80
N TYR A 87 8.26 -4.44 7.72
CA TYR A 87 7.23 -3.51 7.28
C TYR A 87 5.97 -4.25 6.86
N VAL A 88 6.09 -5.24 5.97
CA VAL A 88 4.94 -5.97 5.41
C VAL A 88 4.15 -6.68 6.50
N ARG A 89 4.83 -7.30 7.45
CA ARG A 89 4.21 -7.96 8.59
C ARG A 89 3.36 -7.01 9.45
N GLN A 90 3.76 -5.74 9.56
CA GLN A 90 3.15 -4.78 10.49
C GLN A 90 2.17 -3.81 9.82
N TYR A 91 2.41 -3.46 8.55
CA TYR A 91 1.74 -2.35 7.88
C TYR A 91 1.12 -2.71 6.53
N GLY A 92 1.27 -3.96 6.08
CA GLY A 92 0.74 -4.44 4.81
C GLY A 92 1.73 -4.38 3.64
N PRO A 93 1.32 -4.88 2.46
CA PRO A 93 2.21 -5.09 1.31
C PRO A 93 2.85 -3.79 0.80
N LEU A 94 4.11 -3.88 0.33
CA LEU A 94 4.83 -2.79 -0.34
C LEU A 94 4.66 -2.81 -1.88
N GLN A 95 4.28 -3.97 -2.42
CA GLN A 95 3.99 -4.18 -3.83
C GLN A 95 2.73 -5.05 -3.99
N PRO A 96 1.94 -4.88 -5.07
CA PRO A 96 0.73 -5.67 -5.31
C PRO A 96 0.98 -7.18 -5.26
N LEU A 97 2.11 -7.65 -5.80
CA LEU A 97 2.45 -9.08 -5.87
C LEU A 97 2.67 -9.73 -4.49
N GLN A 98 2.79 -8.95 -3.41
CA GLN A 98 2.97 -9.47 -2.06
C GLN A 98 1.65 -9.81 -1.36
N THR A 99 0.51 -9.58 -2.00
CA THR A 99 -0.80 -9.99 -1.49
C THR A 99 -1.09 -11.45 -1.86
N SER A 100 -1.74 -12.18 -0.96
CA SER A 100 -2.15 -13.57 -1.18
C SER A 100 -3.28 -13.70 -2.21
N GLY A 101 -4.03 -12.62 -2.50
CA GLY A 101 -5.17 -12.67 -3.45
C GLY A 101 -6.41 -13.38 -2.91
N ASP A 102 -6.32 -14.01 -1.74
CA ASP A 102 -7.35 -14.87 -1.13
C ASP A 102 -8.47 -14.12 -0.40
N SER A 103 -8.65 -12.83 -0.68
CA SER A 103 -9.66 -11.93 -0.10
C SER A 103 -9.44 -11.54 1.39
N PRO A 104 -9.70 -10.28 1.79
CA PRO A 104 -9.88 -9.09 0.95
C PRO A 104 -8.57 -8.64 0.29
N TRP A 105 -8.66 -7.89 -0.81
CA TRP A 105 -7.50 -7.34 -1.52
C TRP A 105 -6.67 -6.43 -0.58
N ALA A 106 -5.53 -6.91 -0.10
CA ALA A 106 -4.79 -6.25 0.98
C ALA A 106 -3.98 -5.03 0.52
N TRP A 107 -3.80 -4.83 -0.80
CA TRP A 107 -2.94 -3.79 -1.36
C TRP A 107 -3.45 -2.36 -1.10
N ASN A 108 -4.76 -2.13 -1.13
CA ASN A 108 -5.35 -0.80 -1.00
C ASN A 108 -6.07 -0.56 0.35
N GLN A 109 -5.78 -1.38 1.37
CA GLN A 109 -6.41 -1.28 2.70
C GLN A 109 -5.80 -0.19 3.59
N SER A 110 -4.64 0.38 3.23
CA SER A 110 -4.06 1.49 3.98
C SER A 110 -4.82 2.79 3.69
N PRO A 111 -5.06 3.64 4.71
CA PRO A 111 -5.69 4.92 4.50
C PRO A 111 -4.83 5.80 3.60
N TRP A 112 -5.48 6.48 2.67
CA TRP A 112 -4.82 7.37 1.73
C TRP A 112 -4.22 8.58 2.47
N PRO A 113 -3.15 9.20 1.93
CA PRO A 113 -2.53 10.35 2.58
C PRO A 113 -3.49 11.51 2.87
N TRP A 114 -4.43 11.79 1.97
CA TRP A 114 -5.44 12.85 2.12
C TRP A 114 -6.54 12.51 3.13
N GLU A 115 -6.68 11.25 3.55
CA GLU A 115 -7.58 10.88 4.66
C GLU A 115 -7.01 11.29 6.02
N LYS A 116 -5.70 11.59 6.11
CA LYS A 116 -5.02 11.93 7.35
C LYS A 116 -4.95 13.43 7.65
N GLU A 117 -5.08 14.28 6.63
CA GLU A 117 -5.04 15.74 6.79
C GLU A 117 -6.40 16.32 7.23
N ALA A 118 -7.45 15.49 7.24
CA ALA A 118 -8.79 15.86 7.69
C ALA A 118 -9.07 15.51 9.18
N ASN A 119 -8.03 15.15 9.96
CA ASN A 119 -8.09 14.90 11.40
C ASN A 119 -7.31 15.93 12.21
#